data_AF-A0A2D9MUQ9-F1
#
_entry.id   AF-A0A2D9MUQ9-F1
#
_cell.length_a   1.000
_cell.length_b   1.000
_cell.length_c   1.000
_cell.angle_alpha   90.00
_cell.angle_beta   90.00
_cell.angle_gamma   90.00
#
_symmetry.space_group_name_H-M   'P 1'
#
loop_
_entity.id
_entity.type
_entity.pdbx_description
1 polymer ?
#
loop_
_entity_poly.entity_id
_entity_poly.type
_entity_poly.pdbx_seq_one_letter_code
_entity_poly.pdbx_strand_id
1 'polypeptide(L)'
;MYRNGEYEGSVADINKYWEDDSVAFVLGCSFSFEEALAQEKVPLRHQELGRTCPMYKTSIETEVSGPFGGGMVVSMRPMSPSDAIRASAITARFPHTHGMPVHMGNPLDIGITDIHKPDWGDPTEFYEGEIPVFWACGVTPQNAIQNARIPFVITHTPGSMLITDKISAIA
;
A
#
# COMPACT_ATOMS: atom_id res chain seq x y z
N MET A 1 1.77 -9.22 -14.71
CA MET A 1 2.82 -8.88 -15.70
C MET A 1 2.42 -7.61 -16.42
N TYR A 2 3.38 -6.76 -16.73
CA TYR A 2 3.18 -5.50 -17.43
C TYR A 2 4.12 -5.42 -18.64
N ARG A 3 3.62 -4.91 -19.77
CA ARG A 3 4.41 -4.57 -20.96
C ARG A 3 4.17 -3.12 -21.33
N ASN A 4 5.26 -2.36 -21.50
CA ASN A 4 5.18 -0.93 -21.82
C ASN A 4 4.24 -0.14 -20.88
N GLY A 5 4.18 -0.54 -19.60
CA GLY A 5 3.30 0.07 -18.59
C GLY A 5 1.84 -0.42 -18.59
N GLU A 6 1.45 -1.32 -19.49
CA GLU A 6 0.09 -1.87 -19.55
C GLU A 6 0.02 -3.27 -18.92
N TYR A 7 -1.06 -3.55 -18.19
CA TYR A 7 -1.28 -4.86 -17.58
C TYR A 7 -1.61 -5.89 -18.66
N GLU A 8 -0.75 -6.91 -18.81
CA GLU A 8 -0.89 -7.97 -19.81
C GLU A 8 -1.65 -9.19 -19.25
N GLY A 9 -1.52 -9.47 -17.95
CA GLY A 9 -2.14 -10.63 -17.32
C GLY A 9 -1.36 -11.18 -16.12
N SER A 10 -1.88 -12.28 -15.57
CA SER A 10 -1.31 -12.99 -14.42
C SER A 10 -0.94 -14.43 -14.79
N VAL A 11 0.14 -14.94 -14.21
CA VAL A 11 0.64 -16.32 -14.39
C VAL A 11 1.04 -16.90 -13.04
N ALA A 12 0.91 -18.22 -12.89
CA ALA A 12 1.30 -18.92 -11.67
C ALA A 12 2.81 -19.20 -11.58
N ASP A 13 3.51 -19.23 -12.72
CA ASP A 13 4.96 -19.46 -12.82
C ASP A 13 5.57 -18.44 -13.79
N ILE A 14 6.64 -17.77 -13.32
CA ILE A 14 7.35 -16.71 -14.03
C ILE A 14 8.61 -17.22 -14.76
N ASN A 15 9.03 -18.47 -14.56
CA ASN A 15 10.30 -19.02 -15.09
C ASN A 15 10.47 -18.79 -16.60
N LYS A 16 9.40 -18.95 -17.38
CA LYS A 16 9.42 -18.77 -18.85
C LYS A 16 9.52 -17.31 -19.30
N TYR A 17 9.40 -16.36 -18.38
CA TYR A 17 9.49 -14.92 -18.62
C TYR A 17 10.70 -14.28 -17.94
N TRP A 18 11.45 -15.05 -17.16
CA TRP A 18 12.64 -14.57 -16.49
C TRP A 18 13.82 -14.56 -17.47
N GLU A 19 14.55 -13.46 -17.52
CA GLU A 19 15.72 -13.26 -18.39
C GLU A 19 17.00 -13.20 -17.55
N ASP A 20 18.16 -13.46 -18.16
CA ASP A 20 19.45 -13.52 -17.44
C ASP A 20 19.85 -12.20 -16.76
N ASP A 21 19.36 -11.07 -17.28
CA ASP A 21 19.59 -9.72 -16.74
C ASP A 21 18.44 -9.20 -15.87
N SER A 22 17.45 -10.06 -15.56
CA SER A 22 16.33 -9.70 -14.70
C SER A 22 16.79 -9.42 -13.27
N VAL A 23 16.27 -8.34 -12.68
CA VAL A 23 16.59 -7.90 -11.31
C VAL A 23 15.34 -8.01 -10.42
N ALA A 24 15.46 -8.73 -9.31
CA ALA A 24 14.38 -8.88 -8.33
C ALA A 24 14.48 -7.84 -7.21
N PHE A 25 13.36 -7.18 -6.91
CA PHE A 25 13.21 -6.31 -5.75
C PHE A 25 12.16 -6.89 -4.79
N VAL A 26 12.57 -7.18 -3.56
CA VAL A 26 11.65 -7.61 -2.50
C VAL A 26 11.29 -6.39 -1.66
N LEU A 27 10.04 -5.95 -1.77
CA LEU A 27 9.53 -4.76 -1.09
C LEU A 27 8.71 -5.15 0.14
N GLY A 28 8.83 -4.37 1.21
CA GLY A 28 8.11 -4.61 2.48
C GLY A 28 6.59 -4.45 2.33
N CYS A 29 5.84 -5.11 3.22
CA CYS A 29 4.38 -5.10 3.26
C CYS A 29 3.83 -4.65 4.62
N SER A 30 2.54 -4.31 4.68
CA SER A 30 1.83 -3.77 5.85
C SER A 30 1.67 -4.72 7.03
N PHE A 31 1.81 -6.04 6.82
CA PHE A 31 1.47 -7.03 7.84
C PHE A 31 2.16 -6.79 9.20
N SER A 32 3.43 -6.40 9.17
CA SER A 32 4.19 -6.13 10.40
C SER A 32 3.64 -4.98 11.25
N PHE A 33 3.08 -3.92 10.64
CA PHE A 33 2.51 -2.83 11.42
C PHE A 33 1.06 -3.10 11.82
N GLU A 34 0.30 -3.82 11.00
CA GLU A 34 -1.08 -4.21 11.35
C GLU A 34 -1.09 -5.14 12.55
N GLU A 35 -0.12 -6.05 12.66
CA GLU A 35 0.05 -6.89 13.84
C GLU A 35 0.36 -6.05 15.10
N ALA A 36 1.23 -5.06 14.99
CA ALA A 36 1.53 -4.14 16.10
C ALA A 36 0.28 -3.31 16.51
N LEU A 37 -0.53 -2.87 15.53
CA LEU A 37 -1.80 -2.19 15.80
C LEU A 37 -2.81 -3.13 16.49
N ALA A 38 -2.91 -4.37 16.03
CA ALA A 38 -3.81 -5.36 16.61
C ALA A 38 -3.42 -5.73 18.06
N GLN A 39 -2.12 -5.86 18.35
CA GLN A 39 -1.61 -6.09 19.70
C GLN A 39 -2.00 -4.97 20.67
N GLU A 40 -1.98 -3.72 20.18
CA GLU A 40 -2.41 -2.53 20.92
C GLU A 40 -3.92 -2.27 20.87
N LYS A 41 -4.68 -3.21 20.27
CA LYS A 41 -6.14 -3.18 20.11
C LYS A 41 -6.64 -1.94 19.36
N VAL A 42 -5.84 -1.44 18.42
CA VAL A 42 -6.29 -0.43 17.46
C VAL A 42 -7.16 -1.15 16.40
N PRO A 43 -8.42 -0.74 16.19
CA PRO A 43 -9.32 -1.43 15.28
C PRO A 43 -8.88 -1.29 13.81
N LEU A 44 -9.03 -2.37 13.05
CA LEU A 44 -8.69 -2.44 11.63
C LEU A 44 -9.92 -2.88 10.84
N ARG A 45 -10.71 -1.91 10.35
CA ARG A 45 -12.02 -2.17 9.74
C ARG A 45 -12.01 -3.21 8.62
N HIS A 46 -11.00 -3.19 7.75
CA HIS A 46 -10.91 -4.15 6.65
C HIS A 46 -10.73 -5.60 7.15
N GLN A 47 -10.04 -5.81 8.29
CA GLN A 47 -9.90 -7.13 8.92
C GLN A 47 -11.23 -7.56 9.55
N GLU A 48 -11.92 -6.65 10.25
CA GLU A 48 -13.26 -6.89 10.83
C GLU A 48 -14.27 -7.32 9.76
N LEU A 49 -14.18 -6.74 8.57
CA LEU A 49 -15.07 -7.01 7.44
C LEU A 49 -14.60 -8.14 6.51
N GLY A 50 -13.39 -8.69 6.72
CA GLY A 50 -12.80 -9.68 5.81
C GLY A 50 -12.59 -9.15 4.38
N ARG A 51 -12.23 -7.86 4.25
CA ARG A 51 -12.06 -7.14 2.97
C ARG A 51 -10.61 -6.72 2.75
N THR A 52 -10.27 -6.42 1.50
CA THR A 52 -8.99 -5.80 1.14
C THR A 52 -9.02 -4.32 1.50
N CYS A 53 -7.99 -3.84 2.20
CA CYS A 53 -7.86 -2.43 2.59
C CYS A 53 -7.95 -1.51 1.35
N PRO A 54 -8.76 -0.43 1.38
CA PRO A 54 -8.88 0.49 0.26
C PRO A 54 -7.58 1.26 0.04
N MET A 55 -7.20 1.39 -1.22
CA MET A 55 -5.99 2.09 -1.65
C MET A 55 -6.30 3.12 -2.72
N TYR A 56 -5.60 4.25 -2.67
CA TYR A 56 -5.86 5.41 -3.51
C TYR A 56 -4.56 5.98 -4.06
N LYS A 57 -4.57 6.40 -5.31
CA LYS A 57 -3.54 7.26 -5.89
C LYS A 57 -3.75 8.68 -5.37
N THR A 58 -2.68 9.29 -4.89
CA THR A 58 -2.72 10.66 -4.34
C THR A 58 -2.08 11.67 -5.29
N SER A 59 -2.25 12.95 -4.97
CA SER A 59 -1.49 14.07 -5.56
C SER A 59 -0.11 14.28 -4.90
N ILE A 60 0.28 13.46 -3.91
CA ILE A 60 1.60 13.53 -3.29
C ILE A 60 2.59 12.85 -4.23
N GLU A 61 3.37 13.63 -4.97
CA GLU A 61 4.33 13.08 -5.92
C GLU A 61 5.51 12.38 -5.23
N THR A 62 5.93 11.25 -5.79
CA THR A 62 7.18 10.58 -5.41
C THR A 62 8.40 11.35 -5.94
N GLU A 63 9.56 11.14 -5.31
CA GLU A 63 10.82 11.63 -5.88
C GLU A 63 11.13 10.87 -7.18
N VAL A 64 11.30 11.61 -8.27
CA VAL A 64 11.54 11.05 -9.59
C VAL A 64 12.95 10.45 -9.67
N SER A 65 13.05 9.23 -10.18
CA SER A 65 14.32 8.57 -10.47
C SER A 65 14.29 7.96 -11.87
N GLY A 66 15.02 8.54 -12.81
CA GLY A 66 14.98 8.13 -14.21
C GLY A 66 13.55 8.21 -14.76
N PRO A 67 13.02 7.14 -15.39
CA PRO A 67 11.65 7.12 -15.90
C PRO A 67 10.59 6.88 -14.80
N PHE A 68 11.00 6.57 -13.57
CA PHE A 68 10.08 6.22 -12.48
C PHE A 68 9.62 7.46 -11.72
N GLY A 69 8.30 7.60 -11.56
CA GLY A 69 7.68 8.68 -10.81
C GLY A 69 6.15 8.58 -10.79
N GLY A 70 5.51 9.59 -10.20
CA GLY A 70 4.06 9.71 -10.09
C GLY A 70 3.56 9.74 -8.65
N GLY A 71 2.26 10.01 -8.50
CA GLY A 71 1.59 10.06 -7.20
C GLY A 71 1.80 8.82 -6.34
N MET A 72 2.11 9.03 -5.06
CA MET A 72 2.18 8.00 -4.03
C MET A 72 0.82 7.32 -3.92
N VAL A 73 0.83 5.99 -3.84
CA VAL A 73 -0.37 5.22 -3.52
C VAL A 73 -0.43 5.07 -2.00
N VAL A 74 -1.58 5.33 -1.41
CA VAL A 74 -1.81 5.19 0.03
C VAL A 74 -2.85 4.12 0.32
N SER A 75 -2.74 3.44 1.46
CA SER A 75 -3.80 2.60 2.03
C SER A 75 -4.52 3.36 3.13
N MET A 76 -5.84 3.23 3.23
CA MET A 76 -6.66 4.00 4.15
C MET A 76 -7.35 3.13 5.19
N ARG A 77 -7.34 3.58 6.44
CA ARG A 77 -8.13 2.97 7.53
C ARG A 77 -8.97 4.07 8.20
N PRO A 78 -10.29 3.85 8.39
CA PRO A 78 -11.09 4.72 9.22
C PRO A 78 -10.73 4.47 10.69
N MET A 79 -10.52 5.53 11.46
CA MET A 79 -10.14 5.45 12.87
C MET A 79 -10.76 6.58 13.67
N SER A 80 -11.04 6.34 14.96
CA SER A 80 -11.32 7.45 15.89
C SER A 80 -10.08 8.37 15.99
N PRO A 81 -10.23 9.66 16.32
CA PRO A 81 -9.07 10.56 16.48
C PRO A 81 -8.07 10.06 17.53
N SER A 82 -8.54 9.45 18.62
CA SER A 82 -7.69 8.82 19.63
C SER A 82 -6.89 7.65 19.06
N ASP A 83 -7.53 6.78 18.28
CA ASP A 83 -6.86 5.63 17.68
C ASP A 83 -5.91 6.06 16.57
N ALA A 84 -6.23 7.10 15.81
CA ALA A 84 -5.33 7.66 14.80
C ALA A 84 -4.01 8.15 15.42
N ILE A 85 -4.08 8.84 16.57
CA ILE A 85 -2.90 9.29 17.32
C ILE A 85 -2.10 8.09 17.83
N ARG A 86 -2.77 7.09 18.43
CA ARG A 86 -2.12 5.86 18.91
C ARG A 86 -1.45 5.10 17.76
N ALA A 87 -2.17 4.92 16.66
CA ALA A 87 -1.68 4.24 15.47
C ALA A 87 -0.44 4.95 14.91
N SER A 88 -0.44 6.28 14.87
CA SER A 88 0.72 7.06 14.44
C SER A 88 1.95 6.80 15.33
N ALA A 89 1.78 6.83 16.65
CA ALA A 89 2.88 6.57 17.59
C ALA A 89 3.43 5.14 17.49
N ILE A 90 2.54 4.14 17.36
CA ILE A 90 2.93 2.73 17.19
C ILE A 90 3.69 2.55 15.87
N THR A 91 3.12 3.05 14.78
CA THR A 91 3.66 2.84 13.42
C THR A 91 4.95 3.62 13.16
N ALA A 92 5.20 4.70 13.90
CA ALA A 92 6.48 5.44 13.86
C ALA A 92 7.72 4.57 14.17
N ARG A 93 7.55 3.48 14.93
CA ARG A 93 8.64 2.55 15.28
C ARG A 93 9.07 1.66 14.11
N PHE A 94 8.37 1.72 12.97
CA PHE A 94 8.61 0.87 11.80
C PHE A 94 8.94 1.70 10.54
N PRO A 95 10.04 2.47 10.52
CA PRO A 95 10.37 3.38 9.43
C PRO A 95 10.71 2.66 8.11
N HIS A 96 11.09 1.37 8.17
CA HIS A 96 11.38 0.56 6.99
C HIS A 96 10.15 -0.13 6.40
N THR A 97 8.96 0.13 6.94
CA THR A 97 7.68 -0.38 6.41
C THR A 97 6.80 0.79 5.98
N HIS A 98 5.63 0.97 6.59
CA HIS A 98 4.70 2.05 6.29
C HIS A 98 5.07 3.33 7.04
N GLY A 99 5.81 3.22 8.15
CA GLY A 99 6.12 4.34 9.02
C GLY A 99 4.87 5.02 9.58
N MET A 100 5.02 6.31 9.93
CA MET A 100 3.88 7.13 10.34
C MET A 100 2.89 7.34 9.17
N PRO A 101 1.61 7.61 9.47
CA PRO A 101 0.65 8.09 8.47
C PRO A 101 1.21 9.26 7.67
N VAL A 102 1.01 9.22 6.35
CA VAL A 102 1.38 10.32 5.45
C VAL A 102 0.32 11.41 5.42
N HIS A 103 -0.93 11.08 5.78
CA HIS A 103 -2.03 12.03 5.87
C HIS A 103 -3.11 11.55 6.85
N MET A 104 -3.83 12.50 7.45
CA MET A 104 -4.98 12.29 8.33
C MET A 104 -6.03 13.36 8.07
N GLY A 105 -7.29 12.96 7.91
CA GLY A 105 -8.38 13.91 7.72
C GLY A 105 -8.76 14.09 6.25
N ASN A 106 -8.94 15.32 5.78
CA ASN A 106 -9.65 15.59 4.52
C ASN A 106 -8.95 14.93 3.30
N PRO A 107 -9.59 13.96 2.62
CA PRO A 107 -8.97 13.24 1.49
C PRO A 107 -8.66 14.14 0.28
N LEU A 108 -9.41 15.24 0.13
CA LEU A 108 -9.21 16.20 -0.96
C LEU A 108 -7.83 16.86 -0.91
N ASP A 109 -7.26 17.02 0.28
CA ASP A 109 -5.94 17.65 0.46
C ASP A 109 -4.81 16.82 -0.18
N ILE A 110 -5.05 15.52 -0.39
CA ILE A 110 -4.14 14.58 -1.05
C ILE A 110 -4.70 14.09 -2.39
N GLY A 111 -5.67 14.81 -2.97
CA GLY A 111 -6.17 14.56 -4.33
C GLY A 111 -7.19 13.43 -4.45
N ILE A 112 -7.69 12.87 -3.34
CA ILE A 112 -8.72 11.82 -3.35
C ILE A 112 -10.09 12.49 -3.38
N THR A 113 -10.76 12.43 -4.54
CA THR A 113 -12.04 13.13 -4.78
C THR A 113 -13.27 12.37 -4.29
N ASP A 114 -13.20 11.05 -4.23
CA ASP A 114 -14.27 10.18 -3.75
C ASP A 114 -13.67 9.03 -2.92
N ILE A 115 -13.75 9.15 -1.60
CA ILE A 115 -13.20 8.14 -0.68
C ILE A 115 -13.94 6.79 -0.76
N HIS A 116 -15.14 6.74 -1.33
CA HIS A 116 -15.88 5.49 -1.47
C HIS A 116 -15.56 4.73 -2.76
N LYS A 117 -14.70 5.29 -3.62
CA LYS A 117 -14.22 4.66 -4.85
C LYS A 117 -12.70 4.47 -4.81
N PRO A 118 -12.19 3.43 -4.12
CA PRO A 118 -10.76 3.17 -4.13
C PRO A 118 -10.28 2.76 -5.52
N ASP A 119 -9.06 3.16 -5.86
CA ASP A 119 -8.38 2.74 -7.10
C ASP A 119 -8.01 1.26 -7.05
N TRP A 120 -7.74 0.74 -5.85
CA TRP A 120 -7.50 -0.68 -5.57
C TRP A 120 -8.10 -1.11 -4.22
N GLY A 121 -8.48 -2.39 -4.11
CA GLY A 121 -9.08 -2.94 -2.89
C GLY A 121 -10.58 -2.67 -2.81
N ASP A 122 -11.14 -2.89 -1.62
CA ASP A 122 -12.59 -2.81 -1.40
C ASP A 122 -12.95 -1.52 -0.66
N PRO A 123 -14.11 -0.89 -0.96
CA PRO A 123 -14.58 0.26 -0.19
C PRO A 123 -14.84 -0.10 1.28
N THR A 124 -14.57 0.86 2.16
CA THR A 124 -14.80 0.71 3.61
C THR A 124 -15.94 1.59 4.10
N GLU A 125 -16.45 1.23 5.27
CA GLU A 125 -17.48 1.94 6.01
C GLU A 125 -16.84 2.86 7.05
N PHE A 126 -17.49 3.99 7.34
CA PHE A 126 -17.11 4.92 8.41
C PHE A 126 -18.20 4.90 9.48
N TYR A 127 -17.78 4.84 10.74
CA TYR A 127 -18.63 5.10 11.89
C TYR A 127 -18.56 6.57 12.31
N GLU A 128 -19.55 6.97 13.11
CA GLU A 128 -19.65 8.35 13.61
C GLU A 128 -18.36 8.76 14.33
N GLY A 129 -17.80 9.91 13.92
CA GLY A 129 -16.59 10.47 14.51
C GLY A 129 -15.28 9.86 13.98
N GLU A 130 -15.32 8.86 13.10
CA GLU A 130 -14.11 8.33 12.47
C GLU A 130 -13.56 9.28 11.40
N ILE A 131 -12.23 9.35 11.30
CA ILE A 131 -11.50 10.07 10.27
C ILE A 131 -10.71 9.07 9.42
N PRO A 132 -10.46 9.36 8.13
CA PRO A 132 -9.58 8.53 7.33
C PRO A 132 -8.12 8.82 7.66
N VAL A 133 -7.35 7.76 7.82
CA VAL A 133 -5.91 7.80 8.08
C VAL A 133 -5.18 7.04 6.97
N PHE A 134 -4.16 7.66 6.39
CA PHE A 134 -3.52 7.19 5.17
C PHE A 134 -2.05 6.85 5.41
N TRP A 135 -1.60 5.68 4.96
CA TRP A 135 -0.19 5.26 4.98
C TRP A 135 0.31 4.97 3.57
N ALA A 136 1.58 5.28 3.29
CA ALA A 136 2.24 4.94 2.03
C ALA A 136 2.16 3.44 1.75
N CYS A 137 1.69 3.05 0.56
CA CYS A 137 1.41 1.66 0.22
C CYS A 137 2.46 1.09 -0.73
N GLY A 138 2.74 -0.21 -0.58
CA GLY A 138 3.59 -1.02 -1.48
C GLY A 138 3.02 -1.20 -2.89
N VAL A 139 1.87 -0.61 -3.20
CA VAL A 139 1.32 -0.48 -4.57
C VAL A 139 1.88 0.74 -5.31
N THR A 140 2.55 1.68 -4.62
CA THR A 140 3.23 2.83 -5.24
C THR A 140 4.17 2.44 -6.40
N PRO A 141 4.99 1.37 -6.29
CA PRO A 141 5.80 0.88 -7.40
C PRO A 141 4.97 0.50 -8.63
N GLN A 142 3.75 -0.03 -8.48
CA GLN A 142 2.90 -0.36 -9.63
C GLN A 142 2.51 0.89 -10.40
N ASN A 143 2.12 1.98 -9.72
CA ASN A 143 1.86 3.27 -10.36
C ASN A 143 3.14 3.82 -11.04
N ALA A 144 4.30 3.71 -10.39
CA ALA A 144 5.57 4.13 -10.98
C ALA A 144 5.95 3.32 -12.23
N ILE A 145 5.73 1.99 -12.24
CA ILE A 145 5.95 1.11 -13.39
C ILE A 145 5.04 1.49 -14.56
N GLN A 146 3.76 1.73 -14.29
CA GLN A 146 2.79 2.13 -15.31
C GLN A 146 3.19 3.46 -15.98
N ASN A 147 3.68 4.43 -15.19
CA ASN A 147 4.16 5.71 -15.71
C ASN A 147 5.48 5.58 -16.47
N ALA A 148 6.41 4.75 -15.97
CA ALA A 148 7.72 4.55 -16.57
C ALA A 148 7.66 3.86 -17.93
N ARG A 149 6.59 3.08 -18.18
CA ARG A 149 6.34 2.35 -19.43
C ARG A 149 7.54 1.53 -19.90
N ILE A 150 8.28 0.93 -18.96
CA ILE A 150 9.42 0.09 -19.31
C ILE A 150 8.97 -1.18 -20.04
N PRO A 151 9.83 -1.79 -20.90
CA PRO A 151 9.39 -2.82 -21.84
C PRO A 151 8.70 -4.02 -21.19
N PHE A 152 9.19 -4.45 -20.01
CA PHE A 152 8.66 -5.60 -19.31
C PHE A 152 8.88 -5.51 -17.79
N VAL A 153 7.83 -5.83 -17.01
CA VAL A 153 7.90 -5.96 -15.54
C VAL A 153 7.02 -7.09 -15.05
N ILE A 154 7.51 -7.81 -14.04
CA ILE A 154 6.75 -8.78 -13.28
C ILE A 154 6.56 -8.25 -11.85
N THR A 155 5.33 -8.30 -11.35
CA THR A 155 4.99 -7.99 -9.96
C THR A 155 4.19 -9.15 -9.39
N HIS A 156 4.09 -9.22 -8.06
CA HIS A 156 3.13 -10.10 -7.41
C HIS A 156 1.69 -9.61 -7.66
N THR A 157 0.74 -10.55 -7.65
CA THR A 157 -0.69 -10.24 -7.57
C THR A 157 -1.00 -9.76 -6.15
N PRO A 158 -1.76 -8.67 -5.94
CA PRO A 158 -2.20 -8.26 -4.60
C PRO A 158 -2.77 -9.45 -3.80
N GLY A 159 -2.30 -9.63 -2.56
CA GLY A 159 -2.65 -10.77 -1.70
C GLY A 159 -1.82 -12.05 -1.91
N SER A 160 -0.95 -12.12 -2.92
CA SER A 160 -0.04 -13.24 -3.21
C SER A 160 1.43 -12.85 -3.03
N MET A 161 1.80 -12.47 -1.80
CA MET A 161 3.14 -11.96 -1.48
C MET A 161 4.21 -13.07 -1.39
N LEU A 162 5.48 -12.67 -1.49
CA LEU A 162 6.61 -13.53 -1.16
C LEU A 162 6.72 -13.71 0.36
N ILE A 163 6.57 -14.93 0.84
CA ILE A 163 6.85 -15.30 2.23
C ILE A 163 8.34 -15.63 2.35
N THR A 164 9.02 -14.99 3.31
CA THR A 164 10.46 -15.18 3.55
C THR A 164 10.71 -15.84 4.89
N ASP A 165 11.92 -16.39 5.10
CA ASP A 165 12.35 -16.92 6.40
C ASP A 165 12.66 -15.82 7.44
N LYS A 166 12.56 -14.53 7.07
CA LYS A 166 12.77 -13.41 7.98
C LYS A 166 11.56 -13.26 8.92
N ILE A 167 11.81 -13.45 10.21
CA ILE A 167 10.79 -13.23 11.25
C ILE A 167 10.44 -11.74 11.30
N SER A 168 9.13 -11.44 11.39
CA SER A 168 8.63 -10.08 11.56
C SER A 168 9.23 -9.46 12.81
N ALA A 169 9.83 -8.28 12.68
CA ALA A 169 10.44 -7.57 13.80
C ALA A 169 9.35 -6.93 14.67
N ILE A 170 8.67 -7.75 15.46
CA ILE A 170 7.80 -7.28 16.52
C ILE A 170 8.66 -7.25 17.77
N ALA A 171 9.01 -6.03 18.21
CA ALA A 171 9.76 -5.79 19.43
C ALA A 171 8.90 -5.02 20.43
#